data_AF-A0A933YMC7-F1
#
_entry.id   AF-A0A933YMC7-F1
#
_cell.length_a   1.000
_cell.length_b   1.000
_cell.length_c   1.000
_cell.angle_alpha   90.00
_cell.angle_beta   90.00
_cell.angle_gamma   90.00
#
_symmetry.space_group_name_H-M   'P 1'
#
loop_
_entity.id
_entity.type
_entity.pdbx_description
1 polymer ?
#
loop_
_entity_poly.entity_id
_entity_poly.type
_entity_poly.pdbx_seq_one_letter_code
_entity_poly.pdbx_strand_id
1 'polypeptide(L)'
;MIAPTHITFAEFIYLLILTTTGIALSPLNAITIGISSLLPDIDTEASRIGRLVPFISGRIEKRFGHRTLTHSLLFVLLLAAVLSPLLFLNLNLDLYLCFIIGYATHPFLDTMTVNGVRLFYPFSELKCVFPLEVNQPHRYRVQSGSKVDKMLTVLFLIGCIPTFLIAHQGYERFVRFTQRSVESAIRDYNEFSKTHTVVAEILAHDLLTKEQISGVFEVVGARDEHTLIFRDQQGRLRSLGQQYDARYVAGHALCRRGEPVVTRIRSLDMSHRTLGVLIDSSYPGTLFFGTLRSHDKVILPPADRDFMPIEGSANHLMFNFASLRDIHRLGLANVMIEQGELIARTLTPVTPSSYVQSQQPDYPRYSEISVVTNTDQHARTHVHVGDSIARGEQLAVIELSAALKAKVEHNQKKIFALAIELDQKISDLWEKIYKKEIVLAQDSVEYESQLTAFKNHYANLRKLNAARQKFETTKREVKNLIASENTLKCNYLTKSDRAATENVRLLAKLRPVGYSDSVIHSTVDGVITDIRHTAEGRNQRTTFIIKTR
;
A
#
# COMPACT_ATOMS: atom_id res chain seq x y z
N MET A 1 4.56 34.46 5.88
CA MET A 1 6.02 34.38 6.12
C MET A 1 6.71 35.03 4.93
N ILE A 2 8.04 35.02 4.81
CA ILE A 2 8.68 35.47 3.56
C ILE A 2 8.50 34.45 2.43
N ALA A 3 8.47 34.93 1.18
CA ALA A 3 8.27 34.10 -0.01
C ALA A 3 9.20 32.85 -0.10
N PRO A 4 10.51 32.93 0.22
CA PRO A 4 11.37 31.75 0.23
C PRO A 4 10.88 30.65 1.19
N THR A 5 10.38 31.01 2.37
CA THR A 5 9.87 30.03 3.34
C THR A 5 8.66 29.29 2.79
N HIS A 6 7.74 29.99 2.14
CA HIS A 6 6.56 29.38 1.49
C HIS A 6 6.95 28.42 0.37
N ILE A 7 7.88 28.81 -0.52
CA ILE A 7 8.36 27.93 -1.59
C ILE A 7 9.02 26.68 -1.01
N THR A 8 9.98 26.85 -0.09
CA THR A 8 10.70 25.69 0.49
C THR A 8 9.78 24.76 1.27
N PHE A 9 8.77 25.30 1.94
CA PHE A 9 7.76 24.50 2.64
C PHE A 9 6.86 23.74 1.66
N ALA A 10 6.39 24.40 0.60
CA ALA A 10 5.55 23.77 -0.42
C ALA A 10 6.30 22.63 -1.15
N GLU A 11 7.56 22.83 -1.49
CA GLU A 11 8.44 21.80 -2.07
C GLU A 11 8.68 20.64 -1.09
N PHE A 12 8.90 20.94 0.19
CA PHE A 12 9.06 19.90 1.21
C PHE A 12 7.79 19.04 1.33
N ILE A 13 6.61 19.67 1.34
CA ILE A 13 5.31 18.97 1.37
C ILE A 13 5.06 18.19 0.07
N TYR A 14 5.42 18.74 -1.09
CA TYR A 14 5.35 18.04 -2.37
C TYR A 14 6.12 16.72 -2.33
N LEU A 15 7.38 16.78 -1.90
CA LEU A 15 8.25 15.61 -1.80
C LEU A 15 7.73 14.60 -0.76
N LEU A 16 7.11 15.05 0.33
CA LEU A 16 6.49 14.15 1.31
C LEU A 16 5.25 13.45 0.74
N ILE A 17 4.36 14.21 0.07
CA ILE A 17 3.12 13.67 -0.51
C ILE A 17 3.43 12.70 -1.64
N LEU A 18 4.44 13.01 -2.46
CA LEU A 18 4.97 12.14 -3.52
C LEU A 18 5.26 10.71 -3.02
N THR A 19 5.76 10.56 -1.79
CA THR A 19 6.03 9.24 -1.21
C THR A 19 4.77 8.41 -0.90
N THR A 20 3.60 9.04 -0.79
CA THR A 20 2.34 8.39 -0.35
C THR A 20 1.26 8.33 -1.43
N THR A 21 1.20 9.31 -2.34
CA THR A 21 0.11 9.45 -3.33
C THR A 21 0.50 9.03 -4.74
N GLY A 22 1.80 8.78 -5.01
CA GLY A 22 2.26 8.32 -6.32
C GLY A 22 2.20 9.35 -7.44
N ILE A 23 2.11 10.66 -7.12
CA ILE A 23 2.30 11.76 -8.08
C ILE A 23 3.65 11.56 -8.79
N ALA A 24 3.85 12.01 -10.03
CA ALA A 24 5.18 11.89 -10.65
C ALA A 24 6.16 12.96 -10.10
N LEU A 25 7.42 12.59 -9.92
CA LEU A 25 8.52 13.55 -9.74
C LEU A 25 8.80 14.21 -11.09
N SER A 26 8.43 15.48 -11.25
CA SER A 26 8.61 16.22 -12.50
C SER A 26 9.07 17.66 -12.24
N PRO A 27 10.01 18.20 -13.03
CA PRO A 27 10.39 19.61 -12.91
C PRO A 27 9.20 20.56 -13.07
N LEU A 28 8.23 20.21 -13.91
CA LEU A 28 7.02 21.01 -14.10
C LEU A 28 6.14 21.03 -12.85
N ASN A 29 6.05 19.90 -12.13
CA ASN A 29 5.30 19.80 -10.88
C ASN A 29 5.94 20.67 -9.78
N ALA A 30 7.27 20.63 -9.67
CA ALA A 30 8.05 21.48 -8.75
C ALA A 30 7.83 22.98 -9.04
N ILE A 31 7.97 23.40 -10.30
CA ILE A 31 7.71 24.81 -10.69
C ILE A 31 6.26 25.21 -10.35
N THR A 32 5.30 24.33 -10.62
CA THR A 32 3.88 24.60 -10.38
C THR A 32 3.59 24.80 -8.89
N ILE A 33 4.11 23.92 -8.02
CA ILE A 33 3.88 24.02 -6.57
C ILE A 33 4.59 25.22 -5.96
N GLY A 34 5.79 25.55 -6.44
CA GLY A 34 6.53 26.74 -6.03
C GLY A 34 5.77 28.03 -6.38
N ILE A 35 5.26 28.14 -7.61
CA ILE A 35 4.48 29.32 -8.04
C ILE A 35 3.14 29.40 -7.31
N SER A 36 2.40 28.29 -7.24
CA SER A 36 1.07 28.29 -6.63
C SER A 36 1.13 28.61 -5.13
N SER A 37 2.22 28.22 -4.45
CA SER A 37 2.45 28.58 -3.05
C SER A 37 2.48 30.09 -2.81
N LEU A 38 2.87 30.91 -3.78
CA LEU A 38 2.96 32.36 -3.59
C LEU A 38 1.69 33.11 -3.97
N LEU A 39 0.78 32.47 -4.72
CA LEU A 39 -0.42 33.12 -5.26
C LEU A 39 -1.38 33.70 -4.19
N PRO A 40 -1.54 33.12 -2.99
CA PRO A 40 -2.46 33.69 -2.00
C PRO A 40 -2.15 35.13 -1.61
N ASP A 41 -0.86 35.52 -1.63
CA ASP A 41 -0.40 36.87 -1.32
C ASP A 41 -0.64 37.90 -2.46
N ILE A 42 -1.38 37.54 -3.50
CA ILE A 42 -1.88 38.48 -4.52
C ILE A 42 -2.84 39.53 -3.93
N ASP A 43 -3.25 39.36 -2.68
CA ASP A 43 -4.19 40.22 -1.95
C ASP A 43 -3.57 41.48 -1.33
N THR A 44 -2.24 41.67 -1.40
CA THR A 44 -1.56 42.87 -0.87
C THR A 44 -0.51 43.42 -1.83
N GLU A 45 -0.44 44.75 -1.97
CA GLU A 45 0.58 45.43 -2.78
C GLU A 45 1.99 45.29 -2.19
N ALA A 46 2.09 44.93 -0.90
CA ALA A 46 3.36 44.74 -0.21
C ALA A 46 4.11 43.45 -0.63
N SER A 47 3.41 42.45 -1.15
CA SER A 47 4.01 41.17 -1.53
C SER A 47 4.70 41.23 -2.90
N ARG A 48 5.57 40.24 -3.19
CA ARG A 48 6.26 40.15 -4.49
C ARG A 48 5.28 39.92 -5.65
N ILE A 49 4.22 39.14 -5.42
CA ILE A 49 3.22 38.82 -6.46
C ILE A 49 2.18 39.93 -6.58
N GLY A 50 1.67 40.47 -5.48
CA GLY A 50 0.68 41.55 -5.52
C GLY A 50 1.21 42.84 -6.14
N ARG A 51 2.54 43.06 -6.12
CA ARG A 51 3.20 44.16 -6.85
C ARG A 51 3.19 43.99 -8.38
N LEU A 52 3.06 42.77 -8.89
CA LEU A 52 2.95 42.51 -10.33
C LEU A 52 1.57 42.92 -10.87
N VAL A 53 0.55 42.97 -10.01
CA VAL A 53 -0.85 43.28 -10.37
C VAL A 53 -1.49 44.28 -9.38
N PRO A 54 -0.95 45.50 -9.25
CA PRO A 54 -1.37 46.47 -8.22
C PRO A 54 -2.87 46.84 -8.30
N PHE A 55 -3.45 46.82 -9.51
CA PHE A 55 -4.86 47.10 -9.72
C PHE A 55 -5.82 46.06 -9.11
N ILE A 56 -5.36 44.82 -8.95
CA ILE A 56 -6.13 43.72 -8.38
C ILE A 56 -5.84 43.65 -6.89
N SER A 57 -4.56 43.61 -6.51
CA SER A 57 -4.12 43.52 -5.11
C SER A 57 -4.64 44.68 -4.27
N GLY A 58 -4.48 45.92 -4.73
CA GLY A 58 -4.96 47.11 -4.02
C GLY A 58 -6.48 47.16 -3.82
N ARG A 59 -7.25 46.61 -4.76
CA ARG A 59 -8.73 46.52 -4.62
C ARG A 59 -9.14 45.46 -3.61
N ILE A 60 -8.47 44.31 -3.61
CA ILE A 60 -8.73 43.23 -2.65
C ILE A 60 -8.31 43.70 -1.25
N GLU A 61 -7.11 44.28 -1.11
CA GLU A 61 -6.59 44.79 0.15
C GLU A 61 -7.51 45.84 0.78
N LYS A 62 -8.00 46.81 -0.02
CA LYS A 62 -8.92 47.85 0.46
C LYS A 62 -10.29 47.31 0.85
N ARG A 63 -10.78 46.26 0.18
CA ARG A 63 -12.15 45.74 0.37
C ARG A 63 -12.24 44.65 1.44
N PHE A 64 -11.25 43.77 1.53
CA PHE A 64 -11.28 42.58 2.38
C PHE A 64 -10.11 42.53 3.39
N GLY A 65 -9.07 43.35 3.19
CA GLY A 65 -7.84 43.30 3.98
C GLY A 65 -6.93 42.13 3.58
N HIS A 66 -5.66 42.23 3.96
CA HIS A 66 -4.67 41.16 3.76
C HIS A 66 -4.93 39.95 4.67
N ARG A 67 -4.72 38.74 4.15
CA ARG A 67 -4.89 37.41 4.80
C ARG A 67 -6.34 37.07 5.17
N THR A 68 -7.27 37.54 4.36
CA THR A 68 -8.71 37.33 4.55
C THR A 68 -9.28 36.42 3.48
N LEU A 69 -9.58 36.95 2.29
CA LEU A 69 -10.31 36.21 1.25
C LEU A 69 -9.46 35.10 0.62
N THR A 70 -8.29 35.44 0.08
CA THR A 70 -7.41 34.53 -0.67
C THR A 70 -6.76 33.46 0.22
N HIS A 71 -6.68 33.70 1.52
CA HIS A 71 -6.14 32.77 2.52
C HIS A 71 -7.22 31.97 3.25
N SER A 72 -8.50 32.10 2.87
CA SER A 72 -9.60 31.32 3.45
C SER A 72 -9.66 29.91 2.88
N LEU A 73 -10.05 28.94 3.71
CA LEU A 73 -10.24 27.55 3.27
C LEU A 73 -11.35 27.44 2.22
N LEU A 74 -12.40 28.27 2.34
CA LEU A 74 -13.47 28.34 1.35
C LEU A 74 -12.90 28.76 -0.02
N PHE A 75 -12.00 29.74 -0.05
CA PHE A 75 -11.37 30.16 -1.31
C PHE A 75 -10.51 29.05 -1.92
N VAL A 76 -9.76 28.30 -1.10
CA VAL A 76 -9.00 27.11 -1.58
C VAL A 76 -9.95 26.08 -2.20
N LEU A 77 -11.08 25.78 -1.56
CA LEU A 77 -12.07 24.83 -2.06
C LEU A 77 -12.76 25.33 -3.34
N LEU A 78 -13.10 26.62 -3.40
CA LEU A 78 -13.67 27.23 -4.61
C LEU A 78 -12.66 27.22 -5.76
N LEU A 79 -11.40 27.53 -5.50
CA LEU A 79 -10.32 27.46 -6.48
C LEU A 79 -10.14 26.04 -7.01
N ALA A 80 -10.17 25.03 -6.12
CA ALA A 80 -10.17 23.63 -6.49
C ALA A 80 -11.37 23.28 -7.38
N ALA A 81 -12.58 23.68 -6.99
CA ALA A 81 -13.80 23.42 -7.76
C ALA A 81 -13.77 24.09 -9.15
N VAL A 82 -13.30 25.34 -9.24
CA VAL A 82 -13.20 26.10 -10.50
C VAL A 82 -12.13 25.51 -11.44
N LEU A 83 -11.05 24.96 -10.88
CA LEU A 83 -10.00 24.31 -11.67
C LEU A 83 -10.29 22.84 -11.96
N SER A 84 -11.24 22.21 -11.27
CA SER A 84 -11.62 20.80 -11.49
C SER A 84 -12.05 20.45 -12.92
N PRO A 85 -12.68 21.34 -13.73
CA PRO A 85 -12.99 21.06 -15.13
C PRO A 85 -11.76 20.75 -15.99
N LEU A 86 -10.59 21.26 -15.60
CA LEU A 86 -9.32 20.99 -16.27
C LEU A 86 -8.95 19.50 -16.23
N LEU A 87 -9.42 18.76 -15.20
CA LEU A 87 -9.23 17.32 -15.09
C LEU A 87 -9.95 16.54 -16.21
N PHE A 88 -11.06 17.07 -16.74
CA PHE A 88 -11.79 16.43 -17.85
C PHE A 88 -11.19 16.73 -19.22
N LEU A 89 -10.26 17.69 -19.31
CA LEU A 89 -9.57 18.07 -20.55
C LEU A 89 -8.26 17.29 -20.78
N ASN A 90 -8.07 16.14 -20.14
CA ASN A 90 -6.82 15.35 -20.13
C ASN A 90 -5.59 16.14 -19.64
N LEU A 91 -5.76 17.21 -18.86
CA LEU A 91 -4.63 17.87 -18.21
C LEU A 91 -4.16 17.02 -17.04
N ASN A 92 -2.83 16.88 -16.90
CA ASN A 92 -2.18 16.02 -15.91
C ASN A 92 -2.76 16.24 -14.51
N LEU A 93 -3.37 15.20 -13.93
CA LEU A 93 -3.89 15.17 -12.56
C LEU A 93 -2.84 15.67 -11.54
N ASP A 94 -1.58 15.31 -11.77
CA ASP A 94 -0.43 15.74 -10.99
C ASP A 94 -0.30 17.26 -10.90
N LEU A 95 -0.49 17.99 -12.00
CA LEU A 95 -0.37 19.45 -12.02
C LEU A 95 -1.51 20.11 -11.24
N TYR A 96 -2.72 19.60 -11.39
CA TYR A 96 -3.87 20.08 -10.62
C TYR A 96 -3.65 19.90 -9.12
N LEU A 97 -3.21 18.70 -8.70
CA LEU A 97 -2.91 18.42 -7.29
C LEU A 97 -1.76 19.29 -6.77
N CYS A 98 -0.67 19.41 -7.52
CA CYS A 98 0.46 20.28 -7.14
C CYS A 98 0.05 21.73 -7.00
N PHE A 99 -0.81 22.22 -7.90
CA PHE A 99 -1.32 23.59 -7.83
C PHE A 99 -2.14 23.82 -6.54
N ILE A 100 -3.13 22.97 -6.27
CA ILE A 100 -4.02 23.12 -5.11
C ILE A 100 -3.27 22.92 -3.79
N ILE A 101 -2.39 21.92 -3.72
CA ILE A 101 -1.57 21.67 -2.53
C ILE A 101 -0.64 22.86 -2.28
N GLY A 102 0.08 23.33 -3.30
CA GLY A 102 0.95 24.50 -3.16
C GLY A 102 0.19 25.72 -2.66
N TYR A 103 -0.94 26.03 -3.27
CA TYR A 103 -1.80 27.13 -2.83
C TYR A 103 -2.25 26.96 -1.37
N ALA A 104 -2.65 25.75 -0.96
CA ALA A 104 -3.15 25.47 0.39
C ALA A 104 -2.05 25.49 1.48
N THR A 105 -0.79 25.18 1.14
CA THR A 105 0.31 25.20 2.11
C THR A 105 0.63 26.60 2.64
N HIS A 106 0.36 27.63 1.84
CA HIS A 106 0.64 29.02 2.22
C HIS A 106 -0.25 29.57 3.34
N PRO A 107 -1.60 29.55 3.24
CA PRO A 107 -2.46 29.96 4.35
C PRO A 107 -2.25 29.09 5.58
N PHE A 108 -1.95 27.80 5.40
CA PHE A 108 -1.57 26.92 6.51
C PHE A 108 -0.32 27.43 7.23
N LEU A 109 0.75 27.73 6.50
CA LEU A 109 1.99 28.23 7.09
C LEU A 109 1.82 29.62 7.72
N ASP A 110 0.94 30.46 7.16
CA ASP A 110 0.63 31.77 7.73
C ASP A 110 -0.15 31.71 9.05
N THR A 111 -0.85 30.61 9.35
CA THR A 111 -1.39 30.38 10.71
C THR A 111 -0.29 30.32 11.77
N MET A 112 0.94 29.96 11.39
CA MET A 112 2.09 29.90 12.30
C MET A 112 2.74 31.27 12.56
N THR A 113 2.21 32.33 11.95
CA THR A 113 2.70 33.69 12.16
C THR A 113 1.96 34.42 13.27
N VAL A 114 2.58 35.47 13.81
CA VAL A 114 1.98 36.31 14.86
C VAL A 114 0.62 36.89 14.43
N ASN A 115 0.48 37.26 13.17
CA ASN A 115 -0.73 37.89 12.63
C ASN A 115 -1.85 36.89 12.32
N GLY A 116 -1.53 35.59 12.15
CA GLY A 116 -2.49 34.55 11.75
C GLY A 116 -3.16 34.80 10.40
N VAL A 117 -4.23 34.04 10.15
CA VAL A 117 -5.05 34.05 8.93
C VAL A 117 -6.53 33.90 9.28
N ARG A 118 -7.45 34.56 8.56
CA ARG A 118 -8.90 34.30 8.71
C ARG A 118 -9.33 33.08 7.90
N LEU A 119 -8.96 31.89 8.37
CA LEU A 119 -9.13 30.64 7.62
C LEU A 119 -10.60 30.31 7.32
N PHE A 120 -11.52 30.71 8.19
CA PHE A 120 -12.96 30.44 8.07
C PHE A 120 -13.77 31.63 7.52
N TYR A 121 -13.12 32.63 6.93
CA TYR A 121 -13.82 33.69 6.22
C TYR A 121 -14.65 33.12 5.05
N PRO A 122 -15.89 33.59 4.78
CA PRO A 122 -16.61 34.69 5.43
C PRO A 122 -17.49 34.27 6.63
N PHE A 123 -17.47 33.00 7.03
CA PHE A 123 -18.31 32.48 8.12
C PHE A 123 -17.83 32.91 9.50
N SER A 124 -16.54 33.22 9.64
CA SER A 124 -15.95 33.74 10.88
C SER A 124 -14.84 34.75 10.58
N GLU A 125 -14.83 35.84 11.34
CA GLU A 125 -13.78 36.88 11.29
C GLU A 125 -12.59 36.57 12.22
N LEU A 126 -12.63 35.44 12.93
CA LEU A 126 -11.58 35.03 13.86
C LEU A 126 -10.28 34.70 13.10
N LYS A 127 -9.17 35.20 13.64
CA LYS A 127 -7.83 34.89 13.13
C LYS A 127 -7.37 33.55 13.69
N CYS A 128 -7.28 32.55 12.81
CA CYS A 128 -6.71 31.25 13.12
C CYS A 128 -5.18 31.38 13.26
N VAL A 129 -4.68 30.83 14.36
CA VAL A 129 -3.27 30.85 14.74
C VAL A 129 -2.86 29.49 15.30
N PHE A 130 -1.66 29.05 14.97
CA PHE A 130 -1.08 27.80 15.44
C PHE A 130 0.39 28.00 15.88
N PRO A 131 0.84 27.50 17.04
CA PRO A 131 0.03 26.93 18.12
C PRO A 131 -0.84 27.98 18.82
N LEU A 132 -1.98 27.53 19.34
CA LEU A 132 -2.92 28.37 20.10
C LEU A 132 -2.43 28.48 21.54
N GLU A 133 -1.72 29.56 21.85
CA GLU A 133 -1.33 29.95 23.20
C GLU A 133 -2.13 31.18 23.63
N VAL A 134 -2.92 31.06 24.70
CA VAL A 134 -3.81 32.13 25.18
C VAL A 134 -3.06 33.12 26.08
N ASN A 135 -2.14 32.63 26.90
CA ASN A 135 -1.46 33.44 27.91
C ASN A 135 -0.27 34.22 27.35
N GLN A 136 0.39 33.71 26.30
CA GLN A 136 1.53 34.32 25.65
C GLN A 136 1.44 34.17 24.12
N PRO A 137 0.57 34.94 23.45
CA PRO A 137 0.21 34.75 22.04
C PRO A 137 1.38 34.90 21.06
N HIS A 138 2.52 35.46 21.48
CA HIS A 138 3.67 35.72 20.61
C HIS A 138 4.86 34.77 20.84
N ARG A 139 4.83 33.92 21.88
CA ARG A 139 6.04 33.18 22.32
C ARG A 139 6.52 32.14 21.32
N TYR A 140 5.59 31.44 20.67
CA TYR A 140 5.89 30.32 19.75
C TYR A 140 5.55 30.64 18.29
N ARG A 141 5.09 31.86 18.00
CA ARG A 141 4.67 32.27 16.66
C ARG A 141 5.77 33.04 15.96
N VAL A 142 5.88 32.83 14.65
CA VAL A 142 6.96 33.42 13.86
C VAL A 142 6.57 34.83 13.43
N GLN A 143 7.43 35.80 13.71
CA GLN A 143 7.33 37.11 13.09
C GLN A 143 7.87 37.04 11.66
N SER A 144 7.09 37.50 10.68
CA SER A 144 7.49 37.47 9.28
C SER A 144 8.78 38.29 9.06
N GLY A 145 9.76 37.71 8.38
CA GLY A 145 11.07 38.32 8.14
C GLY A 145 12.08 38.22 9.31
N SER A 146 11.69 37.61 10.43
CA SER A 146 12.59 37.40 11.58
C SER A 146 13.70 36.39 11.29
N LYS A 147 14.68 36.29 12.20
CA LYS A 147 15.73 35.25 12.12
C LYS A 147 15.13 33.83 12.11
N VAL A 148 14.04 33.61 12.84
CA VAL A 148 13.35 32.32 12.91
C VAL A 148 12.72 31.97 11.55
N ASP A 149 12.09 32.94 10.87
CA ASP A 149 11.52 32.75 9.52
C ASP A 149 12.59 32.31 8.52
N LYS A 150 13.76 32.97 8.52
CA LYS A 150 14.91 32.60 7.67
C LYS A 150 15.48 31.22 8.04
N MET A 151 15.52 30.88 9.33
CA MET A 151 15.95 29.56 9.80
C MET A 151 15.00 28.46 9.31
N LEU A 152 13.69 28.71 9.29
CA LEU A 152 12.70 27.79 8.73
C LEU A 152 12.90 27.59 7.23
N THR A 153 13.22 28.63 6.47
CA THR A 153 13.58 28.48 5.05
C THR A 153 14.74 27.48 4.86
N VAL A 154 15.82 27.63 5.65
CA VAL A 154 16.99 26.74 5.57
C VAL A 154 16.63 25.33 6.02
N LEU A 155 15.83 25.20 7.09
CA LEU A 155 15.37 23.91 7.61
C LEU A 155 14.56 23.14 6.56
N PHE A 156 13.58 23.78 5.92
CA PHE A 156 12.77 23.13 4.88
C PHE A 156 13.62 22.79 3.65
N LEU A 157 14.53 23.67 3.24
CA LEU A 157 15.46 23.41 2.14
C LEU A 157 16.36 22.19 2.40
N ILE A 158 16.93 22.09 3.61
CA ILE A 158 17.71 20.91 4.01
C ILE A 158 16.81 19.67 4.07
N GLY A 159 15.58 19.82 4.58
CA GLY A 159 14.58 18.76 4.64
C GLY A 159 14.20 18.20 3.27
N CYS A 160 14.26 19.00 2.19
CA CYS A 160 14.02 18.53 0.83
C CYS A 160 15.04 17.48 0.36
N ILE A 161 16.27 17.48 0.89
CA ILE A 161 17.32 16.54 0.45
C ILE A 161 16.94 15.08 0.78
N PRO A 162 16.70 14.69 2.06
CA PRO A 162 16.33 13.32 2.38
C PRO A 162 14.96 12.95 1.78
N THR A 163 13.98 13.87 1.75
CA THR A 163 12.67 13.56 1.16
C THR A 163 12.76 13.36 -0.35
N PHE A 164 13.60 14.10 -1.06
CA PHE A 164 13.88 13.87 -2.48
C PHE A 164 14.48 12.49 -2.73
N LEU A 165 15.43 12.04 -1.90
CA LEU A 165 16.01 10.70 -2.03
C LEU A 165 14.95 9.61 -1.84
N ILE A 166 14.10 9.75 -0.83
CA ILE A 166 13.00 8.81 -0.56
C ILE A 166 11.99 8.83 -1.71
N ALA A 167 11.65 10.02 -2.20
CA ALA A 167 10.68 10.20 -3.27
C ALA A 167 11.16 9.65 -4.62
N HIS A 168 12.45 9.80 -4.93
CA HIS A 168 13.04 9.28 -6.15
C HIS A 168 13.21 7.74 -6.12
N GLN A 169 13.62 7.18 -4.98
CA GLN A 169 13.90 5.74 -4.87
C GLN A 169 12.68 4.91 -4.49
N GLY A 170 11.66 5.54 -3.92
CA GLY A 170 10.54 4.87 -3.26
C GLY A 170 10.88 4.52 -1.80
N TYR A 171 9.90 4.66 -0.92
CA TYR A 171 10.05 4.41 0.52
C TYR A 171 10.59 3.01 0.83
N GLU A 172 10.02 2.00 0.17
CA GLU A 172 10.42 0.59 0.28
C GLU A 172 11.91 0.37 -0.02
N ARG A 173 12.42 0.97 -1.09
CA ARG A 173 13.82 0.84 -1.50
C ARG A 173 14.75 1.62 -0.56
N PHE A 174 14.33 2.79 -0.10
CA PHE A 174 15.10 3.59 0.86
C PHE A 174 15.30 2.85 2.19
N VAL A 175 14.24 2.21 2.71
CA VAL A 175 14.33 1.38 3.92
C VAL A 175 15.33 0.25 3.72
N ARG A 176 15.25 -0.48 2.61
CA ARG A 176 16.18 -1.59 2.28
C ARG A 176 17.62 -1.12 2.08
N PHE A 177 17.82 0.03 1.43
CA PHE A 177 19.14 0.64 1.26
C PHE A 177 19.77 1.07 2.59
N THR A 178 18.94 1.50 3.54
CA THR A 178 19.39 1.91 4.89
C THR A 178 19.71 0.69 5.76
N GLN A 179 18.86 -0.35 5.71
CA GLN A 179 19.02 -1.56 6.52
C GLN A 179 20.23 -2.40 6.08
N ARG A 180 20.49 -2.53 4.77
CA ARG A 180 21.57 -3.35 4.20
C ARG A 180 21.63 -4.77 4.76
N SER A 181 20.46 -5.35 5.05
CA SER A 181 20.32 -6.71 5.61
C SER A 181 20.19 -7.76 4.50
N VAL A 182 20.36 -9.04 4.85
CA VAL A 182 20.20 -10.15 3.89
C VAL A 182 18.76 -10.22 3.37
N GLU A 183 17.77 -10.02 4.24
CA GLU A 183 16.35 -10.03 3.90
C GLU A 183 16.01 -8.90 2.92
N SER A 184 16.63 -7.73 3.13
CA SER A 184 16.51 -6.59 2.20
C SER A 184 17.08 -6.95 0.83
N ALA A 185 18.25 -7.58 0.80
CA ALA A 185 18.91 -8.04 -0.43
C ALA A 185 18.09 -9.13 -1.15
N ILE A 186 17.44 -10.05 -0.43
CA ILE A 186 16.55 -11.08 -1.00
C ILE A 186 15.33 -10.44 -1.67
N ARG A 187 14.69 -9.46 -1.01
CA ARG A 187 13.54 -8.73 -1.61
C ARG A 187 13.97 -7.99 -2.87
N ASP A 188 15.11 -7.33 -2.84
CA ASP A 188 15.68 -6.64 -4.00
C ASP A 188 16.00 -7.62 -5.14
N TYR A 189 16.56 -8.80 -4.83
CA TYR A 189 16.81 -9.85 -5.81
C TYR A 189 15.51 -10.34 -6.48
N ASN A 190 14.47 -10.60 -5.69
CA ASN A 190 13.17 -11.05 -6.22
C ASN A 190 12.50 -9.99 -7.11
N GLU A 191 12.75 -8.71 -6.85
CA GLU A 191 12.29 -7.60 -7.68
C GLU A 191 13.12 -7.48 -8.98
N PHE A 192 14.45 -7.47 -8.86
CA PHE A 192 15.36 -7.16 -9.97
C PHE A 192 15.58 -8.34 -10.93
N SER A 193 15.60 -9.57 -10.41
CA SER A 193 15.89 -10.78 -11.19
C SER A 193 14.85 -11.10 -12.28
N LYS A 194 13.73 -10.37 -12.31
CA LYS A 194 12.71 -10.42 -13.37
C LYS A 194 13.18 -9.78 -14.67
N THR A 195 14.02 -8.76 -14.59
CA THR A 195 14.39 -7.90 -15.73
C THR A 195 15.89 -7.72 -15.92
N HIS A 196 16.67 -7.90 -14.85
CA HIS A 196 18.11 -7.71 -14.87
C HIS A 196 18.81 -8.86 -14.14
N THR A 197 20.06 -9.11 -14.47
CA THR A 197 20.97 -9.80 -13.54
C THR A 197 21.11 -8.99 -12.27
N VAL A 198 21.44 -9.64 -11.15
CA VAL A 198 21.52 -8.99 -9.85
C VAL A 198 22.94 -9.15 -9.33
N VAL A 199 23.54 -8.05 -8.91
CA VAL A 199 24.83 -8.05 -8.22
C VAL A 199 24.63 -7.52 -6.80
N ALA A 200 25.29 -8.10 -5.81
CA ALA A 200 25.22 -7.64 -4.44
C ALA A 200 26.60 -7.19 -3.95
N GLU A 201 26.62 -6.02 -3.31
CA GLU A 201 27.73 -5.61 -2.47
C GLU A 201 27.60 -6.34 -1.13
N ILE A 202 28.54 -7.24 -0.85
CA ILE A 202 28.51 -8.14 0.29
C ILE A 202 29.72 -7.88 1.17
N LEU A 203 29.47 -7.69 2.46
CA LEU A 203 30.44 -7.77 3.54
C LEU A 203 30.02 -8.91 4.46
N ALA A 204 30.76 -10.01 4.46
CA ALA A 204 30.41 -11.19 5.22
C ALA A 204 31.64 -11.84 5.85
N HIS A 205 31.42 -12.71 6.83
CA HIS A 205 32.48 -13.49 7.47
C HIS A 205 32.17 -14.98 7.31
N ASP A 206 33.18 -15.78 7.00
CA ASP A 206 33.06 -17.24 6.98
C ASP A 206 32.86 -17.74 8.43
N LEU A 207 31.83 -18.56 8.65
CA LEU A 207 31.52 -19.08 9.98
C LEU A 207 32.63 -19.96 10.56
N LEU A 208 33.34 -20.71 9.70
CA LEU A 208 34.35 -21.70 10.07
C LEU A 208 35.72 -21.04 10.23
N THR A 209 36.16 -20.28 9.23
CA THR A 209 37.52 -19.69 9.23
C THR A 209 37.58 -18.31 9.88
N LYS A 210 36.43 -17.66 10.11
CA LYS A 210 36.31 -16.26 10.54
C LYS A 210 36.93 -15.24 9.58
N GLU A 211 37.34 -15.66 8.39
CA GLU A 211 37.87 -14.77 7.37
C GLU A 211 36.76 -13.90 6.79
N GLN A 212 37.10 -12.63 6.53
CA GLN A 212 36.17 -11.67 5.97
C GLN A 212 36.22 -11.72 4.44
N ILE A 213 35.04 -11.74 3.82
CA ILE A 213 34.86 -11.54 2.38
C ILE A 213 34.16 -10.20 2.15
N SER A 214 34.74 -9.39 1.27
CA SER A 214 34.20 -8.10 0.87
C SER A 214 34.32 -7.93 -0.64
N GLY A 215 33.24 -7.52 -1.29
CA GLY A 215 33.26 -7.26 -2.73
C GLY A 215 31.87 -7.20 -3.33
N VAL A 216 31.84 -7.08 -4.65
CA VAL A 216 30.61 -7.17 -5.44
C VAL A 216 30.56 -8.56 -6.07
N PHE A 217 29.48 -9.28 -5.81
CA PHE A 217 29.29 -10.66 -6.27
C PHE A 217 27.99 -10.78 -7.06
N GLU A 218 27.97 -11.68 -8.03
CA GLU A 218 26.76 -12.02 -8.77
C GLU A 218 25.81 -12.81 -7.85
N VAL A 219 24.57 -12.36 -7.73
CA VAL A 219 23.51 -13.06 -6.98
C VAL A 219 22.76 -13.97 -7.94
N VAL A 220 22.82 -15.27 -7.67
CA VAL A 220 22.23 -16.30 -8.51
C VAL A 220 20.80 -16.61 -8.06
N GLY A 221 20.52 -16.49 -6.75
CA GLY A 221 19.29 -17.00 -6.16
C GLY A 221 19.01 -16.56 -4.73
N ALA A 222 17.80 -16.84 -4.25
CA ALA A 222 17.46 -16.88 -2.84
C ALA A 222 16.87 -18.28 -2.55
N ARG A 223 17.42 -18.99 -1.56
CA ARG A 223 16.95 -20.33 -1.19
C ARG A 223 15.67 -20.27 -0.36
N ASP A 224 15.65 -19.33 0.58
CA ASP A 224 14.57 -19.07 1.53
C ASP A 224 14.53 -17.56 1.85
N GLU A 225 13.69 -17.16 2.81
CA GLU A 225 13.54 -15.74 3.19
C GLU A 225 14.77 -15.14 3.89
N HIS A 226 15.75 -15.96 4.25
CA HIS A 226 16.93 -15.57 5.06
C HIS A 226 18.27 -15.91 4.39
N THR A 227 18.28 -16.76 3.36
CA THR A 227 19.49 -17.26 2.70
C THR A 227 19.57 -16.82 1.24
N LEU A 228 20.54 -15.95 0.95
CA LEU A 228 20.90 -15.50 -0.40
C LEU A 228 22.02 -16.38 -0.98
N ILE A 229 21.93 -16.71 -2.27
CA ILE A 229 22.94 -17.50 -2.99
C ILE A 229 23.70 -16.59 -3.95
N PHE A 230 25.01 -16.50 -3.77
CA PHE A 230 25.91 -15.70 -4.60
C PHE A 230 27.02 -16.54 -5.21
N ARG A 231 27.61 -16.06 -6.29
CA ARG A 231 28.74 -16.70 -6.98
C ARG A 231 30.04 -16.04 -6.55
N ASP A 232 31.00 -16.84 -6.08
CA ASP A 232 32.35 -16.35 -5.74
C ASP A 232 33.20 -16.08 -7.00
N GLN A 233 34.38 -15.47 -6.81
CA GLN A 233 35.31 -15.16 -7.91
C GLN A 233 35.80 -16.40 -8.68
N GLN A 234 35.72 -17.59 -8.07
CA GLN A 234 36.09 -18.87 -8.65
C GLN A 234 34.89 -19.55 -9.33
N GLY A 235 33.74 -18.87 -9.39
CA GLY A 235 32.52 -19.35 -10.04
C GLY A 235 31.66 -20.29 -9.18
N ARG A 236 32.03 -20.54 -7.91
CA ARG A 236 31.29 -21.46 -7.02
C ARG A 236 30.12 -20.77 -6.36
N LEU A 237 29.01 -21.49 -6.19
CA LEU A 237 27.85 -20.99 -5.46
C LEU A 237 28.11 -21.06 -3.95
N ARG A 238 27.80 -19.98 -3.24
CA ARG A 238 27.96 -19.83 -1.80
C ARG A 238 26.65 -19.32 -1.20
N SER A 239 26.35 -19.77 0.01
CA SER A 239 25.21 -19.29 0.79
C SER A 239 25.63 -18.14 1.71
N LEU A 240 24.79 -17.10 1.76
CA LEU A 240 24.87 -15.94 2.63
C LEU A 240 23.60 -15.86 3.47
N GLY A 241 23.73 -15.86 4.79
CA GLY A 241 22.60 -15.87 5.73
C GLY A 241 22.80 -14.92 6.90
N GLN A 242 21.80 -14.87 7.78
CA GLN A 242 21.82 -13.98 8.94
C GLN A 242 22.57 -14.62 10.12
N GLN A 243 22.30 -15.89 10.44
CA GLN A 243 22.95 -16.66 11.52
C GLN A 243 22.77 -18.18 11.34
N TYR A 244 23.86 -18.95 11.36
CA TYR A 244 23.93 -20.43 11.40
C TYR A 244 23.27 -21.22 10.25
N ASP A 245 22.58 -20.54 9.34
CA ASP A 245 21.81 -21.03 8.19
C ASP A 245 22.64 -21.16 6.90
N ALA A 246 23.77 -20.46 6.84
CA ALA A 246 24.64 -20.36 5.67
C ALA A 246 26.13 -20.37 6.06
N ARG A 247 27.02 -20.65 5.10
CA ARG A 247 28.48 -20.62 5.34
C ARG A 247 28.97 -19.21 5.70
N TYR A 248 28.47 -18.21 4.98
CA TYR A 248 28.82 -16.82 5.20
C TYR A 248 27.70 -16.12 5.98
N VAL A 249 28.08 -15.44 7.06
CA VAL A 249 27.18 -14.56 7.81
C VAL A 249 27.38 -13.13 7.35
N ALA A 250 26.31 -12.50 6.85
CA ALA A 250 26.38 -11.14 6.36
C ALA A 250 26.46 -10.13 7.52
N GLY A 251 27.44 -9.23 7.44
CA GLY A 251 27.39 -7.95 8.15
C GLY A 251 26.64 -6.89 7.33
N HIS A 252 26.83 -6.89 6.01
CA HIS A 252 26.12 -6.02 5.07
C HIS A 252 25.84 -6.75 3.75
N ALA A 253 24.64 -6.57 3.21
CA ALA A 253 24.26 -7.04 1.87
C ALA A 253 23.36 -5.98 1.19
N LEU A 254 23.74 -5.56 -0.03
CA LEU A 254 22.93 -4.63 -0.82
C LEU A 254 22.93 -5.03 -2.30
N CYS A 255 21.76 -5.39 -2.82
CA CYS A 255 21.59 -5.73 -4.23
C CYS A 255 21.49 -4.48 -5.12
N ARG A 256 22.07 -4.55 -6.31
CA ARG A 256 21.99 -3.57 -7.40
C ARG A 256 21.61 -4.29 -8.69
N ARG A 257 21.00 -3.53 -9.62
CA ARG A 257 20.67 -4.03 -10.96
C ARG A 257 21.95 -4.15 -11.78
N GLY A 258 22.16 -5.32 -12.38
CA GLY A 258 23.20 -5.58 -13.38
C GLY A 258 22.64 -5.43 -14.80
N GLU A 259 23.16 -6.25 -15.72
CA GLU A 259 22.77 -6.26 -17.14
C GLU A 259 21.32 -6.72 -17.36
N PRO A 260 20.59 -6.16 -18.35
CA PRO A 260 19.22 -6.56 -18.67
C PRO A 260 19.15 -7.98 -19.25
N VAL A 261 18.21 -8.78 -18.76
CA VAL A 261 18.02 -10.18 -19.17
C VAL A 261 16.54 -10.52 -19.35
N VAL A 262 16.28 -11.45 -20.27
CA VAL A 262 14.98 -12.12 -20.39
C VAL A 262 15.07 -13.46 -19.68
N THR A 263 14.18 -13.67 -18.70
CA THR A 263 14.05 -14.95 -18.00
C THR A 263 13.00 -15.81 -18.71
N ARG A 264 13.37 -17.03 -19.11
CA ARG A 264 12.44 -18.05 -19.60
C ARG A 264 12.38 -19.22 -18.61
N ILE A 265 11.17 -19.59 -18.22
CA ILE A 265 10.92 -20.72 -17.32
C ILE A 265 10.25 -21.82 -18.13
N ARG A 266 10.77 -23.05 -18.04
CA ARG A 266 10.20 -24.24 -18.67
C ARG A 266 10.14 -25.38 -17.66
N SER A 267 9.05 -26.13 -17.69
CA SER A 267 8.94 -27.40 -16.97
C SER A 267 9.45 -28.52 -17.86
N LEU A 268 10.29 -29.39 -17.29
CA LEU A 268 10.91 -30.52 -17.95
C LEU A 268 10.57 -31.79 -17.18
N ASP A 269 9.72 -32.64 -17.78
CA ASP A 269 9.48 -33.98 -17.27
C ASP A 269 10.70 -34.86 -17.55
N MET A 270 11.33 -35.34 -16.48
CA MET A 270 12.53 -36.17 -16.53
C MET A 270 12.21 -37.65 -16.30
N SER A 271 10.94 -38.02 -16.16
CA SER A 271 10.53 -39.40 -15.93
C SER A 271 11.01 -40.31 -17.06
N HIS A 272 11.71 -41.38 -16.70
CA HIS A 272 12.31 -42.37 -17.60
C HIS A 272 13.36 -41.80 -18.58
N ARG A 273 14.01 -40.68 -18.22
CA ARG A 273 15.09 -40.06 -19.01
C ARG A 273 16.39 -40.01 -18.23
N THR A 274 17.51 -39.92 -18.95
CA THR A 274 18.81 -39.62 -18.34
C THR A 274 19.00 -38.11 -18.20
N LEU A 275 19.76 -37.68 -17.20
CA LEU A 275 20.09 -36.26 -17.01
C LEU A 275 20.92 -35.68 -18.17
N GLY A 276 21.61 -36.52 -18.94
CA GLY A 276 22.39 -36.13 -20.11
C GLY A 276 21.57 -35.40 -21.18
N VAL A 277 20.27 -35.68 -21.28
CA VAL A 277 19.35 -34.97 -22.20
C VAL A 277 19.33 -33.46 -21.94
N LEU A 278 19.58 -33.03 -20.69
CA LEU A 278 19.64 -31.61 -20.34
C LEU A 278 20.83 -30.90 -20.97
N ILE A 279 21.95 -31.60 -21.18
CA ILE A 279 23.19 -31.05 -21.76
C ILE A 279 22.96 -30.65 -23.21
N ASP A 280 22.20 -31.46 -23.96
CA ASP A 280 21.94 -31.21 -25.38
C ASP A 280 20.79 -30.24 -25.62
N SER A 281 19.87 -30.10 -24.65
CA SER A 281 18.62 -29.34 -24.83
C SER A 281 18.58 -27.97 -24.13
N SER A 282 19.57 -27.66 -23.28
CA SER A 282 19.56 -26.45 -22.44
C SER A 282 20.70 -25.50 -22.77
N TYR A 283 20.45 -24.20 -22.60
CA TYR A 283 21.47 -23.17 -22.82
C TYR A 283 22.48 -23.16 -21.65
N PRO A 284 23.74 -22.75 -21.86
CA PRO A 284 24.76 -22.74 -20.80
C PRO A 284 24.40 -21.91 -19.55
N GLY A 285 23.50 -20.93 -19.67
CA GLY A 285 22.99 -20.09 -18.58
C GLY A 285 21.70 -20.60 -17.91
N THR A 286 21.31 -21.86 -18.15
CA THR A 286 20.13 -22.48 -17.54
C THR A 286 20.44 -22.99 -16.14
N LEU A 287 19.57 -22.61 -15.18
CA LEU A 287 19.56 -23.09 -13.80
C LEU A 287 18.37 -24.03 -13.60
N PHE A 288 18.61 -25.17 -12.97
CA PHE A 288 17.62 -26.21 -12.73
C PHE A 288 17.18 -26.21 -11.26
N PHE A 289 15.88 -26.46 -11.07
CA PHE A 289 15.22 -26.54 -9.77
C PHE A 289 14.29 -27.75 -9.72
N GLY A 290 14.18 -28.39 -8.56
CA GLY A 290 13.21 -29.44 -8.32
C GLY A 290 13.82 -30.69 -7.72
N THR A 291 12.98 -31.70 -7.52
CA THR A 291 13.38 -32.96 -6.90
C THR A 291 13.10 -34.10 -7.87
N LEU A 292 14.12 -34.94 -8.07
CA LEU A 292 14.06 -36.10 -8.93
C LEU A 292 14.31 -37.37 -8.11
N ARG A 293 13.63 -38.44 -8.51
CA ARG A 293 13.89 -39.78 -8.00
C ARG A 293 14.68 -40.56 -9.04
N SER A 294 15.88 -40.99 -8.65
CA SER A 294 16.78 -41.80 -9.46
C SER A 294 16.51 -43.29 -9.25
N HIS A 295 16.62 -44.06 -10.33
CA HIS A 295 16.63 -45.52 -10.25
C HIS A 295 17.92 -46.02 -9.58
N ASP A 296 19.05 -45.41 -9.96
CA ASP A 296 20.38 -45.76 -9.46
C ASP A 296 20.65 -45.06 -8.12
N LYS A 297 21.40 -45.74 -7.25
CA LYS A 297 21.90 -45.14 -6.01
C LYS A 297 23.07 -44.21 -6.33
N VAL A 298 22.84 -42.91 -6.21
CA VAL A 298 23.85 -41.88 -6.47
C VAL A 298 24.59 -41.55 -5.18
N ILE A 299 25.93 -41.55 -5.25
CA ILE A 299 26.79 -41.10 -4.15
C ILE A 299 27.15 -39.64 -4.42
N LEU A 300 26.54 -38.72 -3.68
CA LEU A 300 26.90 -37.31 -3.70
C LEU A 300 27.93 -37.01 -2.60
N PRO A 301 28.79 -35.98 -2.79
CA PRO A 301 29.61 -35.46 -1.70
C PRO A 301 28.72 -35.13 -0.49
N PRO A 302 29.20 -35.36 0.75
CA PRO A 302 28.44 -34.95 1.92
C PRO A 302 28.16 -33.45 1.83
N ALA A 303 26.94 -33.04 2.18
CA ALA A 303 26.61 -31.65 2.38
C ALA A 303 27.42 -31.13 3.58
N ASP A 304 28.64 -30.67 3.30
CA ASP A 304 29.37 -29.83 4.25
C ASP A 304 28.60 -28.50 4.38
N ARG A 305 28.99 -27.60 5.27
CA ARG A 305 28.32 -26.28 5.40
C ARG A 305 28.39 -25.41 4.13
N ASP A 306 29.05 -25.90 3.08
CA ASP A 306 29.03 -25.34 1.74
C ASP A 306 27.70 -25.57 1.02
N PHE A 307 27.24 -24.54 0.32
CA PHE A 307 26.06 -24.66 -0.53
C PHE A 307 26.33 -25.61 -1.69
N MET A 308 25.59 -26.72 -1.74
CA MET A 308 25.68 -27.70 -2.81
C MET A 308 24.55 -27.47 -3.81
N PRO A 309 24.85 -27.23 -5.10
CA PRO A 309 23.80 -27.01 -6.10
C PRO A 309 22.93 -28.25 -6.32
N ILE A 310 23.47 -29.45 -6.07
CA ILE A 310 22.74 -30.72 -6.13
C ILE A 310 22.97 -31.44 -4.80
N GLU A 311 21.90 -31.66 -4.05
CA GLU A 311 21.89 -32.33 -2.75
C GLU A 311 20.96 -33.53 -2.80
N GLY A 312 21.13 -34.52 -1.93
CA GLY A 312 20.26 -35.68 -1.97
C GLY A 312 20.76 -36.89 -1.19
N SER A 313 19.88 -37.88 -1.04
CA SER A 313 20.20 -39.13 -0.36
C SER A 313 19.77 -40.32 -1.20
N ALA A 314 20.71 -41.20 -1.51
CA ALA A 314 20.53 -42.47 -2.24
C ALA A 314 19.84 -42.31 -3.59
N ASN A 315 18.51 -42.29 -3.61
CA ASN A 315 17.67 -42.28 -4.81
C ASN A 315 16.92 -40.95 -4.98
N HIS A 316 17.08 -39.97 -4.09
CA HIS A 316 16.47 -38.64 -4.23
C HIS A 316 17.55 -37.61 -4.52
N LEU A 317 17.37 -36.84 -5.58
CA LEU A 317 18.24 -35.74 -6.02
C LEU A 317 17.44 -34.44 -5.99
N MET A 318 17.93 -33.44 -5.29
CA MET A 318 17.34 -32.11 -5.18
C MET A 318 18.26 -31.10 -5.86
N PHE A 319 17.72 -30.35 -6.82
CA PHE A 319 18.42 -29.35 -7.60
C PHE A 319 18.10 -27.96 -7.03
N ASN A 320 19.13 -27.28 -6.53
CA ASN A 320 19.08 -25.96 -5.91
C ASN A 320 19.97 -24.98 -6.70
N PHE A 321 19.42 -24.32 -7.72
CA PHE A 321 20.18 -23.45 -8.62
C PHE A 321 21.32 -24.18 -9.35
N ALA A 322 21.14 -25.48 -9.64
CA ALA A 322 22.15 -26.30 -10.31
C ALA A 322 22.31 -25.88 -11.77
N SER A 323 23.56 -25.78 -12.23
CA SER A 323 23.88 -25.54 -13.64
C SER A 323 24.24 -26.84 -14.38
N LEU A 324 24.28 -26.80 -15.71
CA LEU A 324 24.79 -27.92 -16.52
C LEU A 324 26.22 -28.33 -16.13
N ARG A 325 27.04 -27.35 -15.70
CA ARG A 325 28.41 -27.61 -15.25
C ARG A 325 28.44 -28.43 -13.97
N ASP A 326 27.48 -28.23 -13.07
CA ASP A 326 27.40 -28.96 -11.80
C ASP A 326 27.01 -30.43 -12.03
N ILE A 327 26.06 -30.68 -12.95
CA ILE A 327 25.67 -32.04 -13.37
C ILE A 327 26.87 -32.79 -13.95
N HIS A 328 27.63 -32.14 -14.84
CA HIS A 328 28.82 -32.73 -15.44
C HIS A 328 29.94 -32.96 -14.40
N ARG A 329 30.17 -31.99 -13.51
CA ARG A 329 31.20 -32.06 -12.46
C ARG A 329 30.95 -33.22 -11.48
N LEU A 330 29.68 -33.49 -11.16
CA LEU A 330 29.29 -34.58 -10.29
C LEU A 330 29.11 -35.92 -11.03
N GLY A 331 29.37 -35.97 -12.34
CA GLY A 331 29.27 -37.19 -13.13
C GLY A 331 27.83 -37.73 -13.28
N LEU A 332 26.83 -36.86 -13.14
CA LEU A 332 25.42 -37.27 -13.06
C LEU A 332 24.74 -37.45 -14.43
N ALA A 333 25.43 -37.17 -15.54
CA ALA A 333 24.84 -37.20 -16.88
C ALA A 333 24.19 -38.55 -17.25
N ASN A 334 24.75 -39.66 -16.77
CA ASN A 334 24.27 -41.01 -17.11
C ASN A 334 23.22 -41.55 -16.12
N VAL A 335 22.86 -40.80 -15.10
CA VAL A 335 21.89 -41.23 -14.08
C VAL A 335 20.49 -41.29 -14.69
N MET A 336 19.82 -42.43 -14.54
CA MET A 336 18.46 -42.65 -15.03
C MET A 336 17.42 -42.25 -13.97
N ILE A 337 16.49 -41.39 -14.38
CA ILE A 337 15.46 -40.83 -13.51
C ILE A 337 14.19 -41.68 -13.59
N GLU A 338 13.76 -42.20 -12.46
CA GLU A 338 12.52 -42.98 -12.31
C GLU A 338 11.30 -42.07 -12.47
N GLN A 339 11.29 -40.95 -11.75
CA GLN A 339 10.17 -40.01 -11.74
C GLN A 339 10.62 -38.63 -11.25
N GLY A 340 10.07 -37.57 -11.85
CA GLY A 340 10.21 -36.21 -11.33
C GLY A 340 10.25 -35.15 -12.42
N GLU A 341 10.06 -33.91 -12.00
CA GLU A 341 10.02 -32.75 -12.88
C GLU A 341 11.09 -31.75 -12.45
N LEU A 342 11.77 -31.16 -13.44
CA LEU A 342 12.70 -30.06 -13.24
C LEU A 342 12.15 -28.79 -13.86
N ILE A 343 12.30 -27.68 -13.13
CA ILE A 343 12.06 -26.34 -13.64
C ILE A 343 13.39 -25.81 -14.15
N ALA A 344 13.46 -25.50 -15.44
CA ALA A 344 14.60 -24.88 -16.09
C ALA A 344 14.37 -23.37 -16.23
N ARG A 345 15.15 -22.57 -15.51
CA ARG A 345 15.20 -21.11 -15.64
C ARG A 345 16.39 -20.73 -16.50
N THR A 346 16.12 -20.22 -17.70
CA THR A 346 17.16 -19.74 -18.63
C THR A 346 17.24 -18.23 -18.58
N LEU A 347 18.45 -17.70 -18.34
CA LEU A 347 18.75 -16.28 -18.40
C LEU A 347 19.43 -15.99 -19.75
N THR A 348 18.75 -15.24 -20.62
CA THR A 348 19.32 -14.79 -21.91
C THR A 348 19.58 -13.28 -21.87
N PRO A 349 20.81 -12.81 -22.16
CA PRO A 349 21.10 -11.39 -22.30
C PRO A 349 20.21 -10.76 -23.38
N VAL A 350 19.77 -9.51 -23.15
CA VAL A 350 19.03 -8.76 -24.16
C VAL A 350 20.00 -8.25 -25.22
N THR A 351 20.27 -9.05 -26.26
CA THR A 351 20.96 -8.57 -27.46
C THR A 351 19.95 -7.88 -28.38
N PRO A 352 20.25 -6.70 -28.98
CA PRO A 352 19.29 -5.92 -29.79
C PRO A 352 18.66 -6.63 -31.01
N SER A 353 19.12 -7.84 -31.36
CA SER A 353 18.67 -8.59 -32.54
C SER A 353 17.71 -9.76 -32.23
N SER A 354 17.24 -9.91 -30.99
CA SER A 354 16.47 -11.10 -30.57
C SER A 354 14.95 -10.97 -30.76
N TYR A 355 14.52 -10.46 -31.93
CA TYR A 355 13.16 -10.58 -32.42
C TYR A 355 13.15 -11.54 -33.62
N VAL A 356 13.37 -12.83 -33.38
CA VAL A 356 13.11 -13.85 -34.41
C VAL A 356 12.14 -14.87 -33.83
N GLN A 357 10.93 -14.87 -34.39
CA GLN A 357 9.89 -15.88 -34.21
C GLN A 357 10.45 -17.26 -34.59
N SER A 358 10.44 -18.20 -33.66
CA SER A 358 10.65 -19.61 -33.97
C SER A 358 9.29 -20.27 -34.30
N GLN A 359 9.13 -20.72 -35.54
CA GLN A 359 8.04 -21.59 -35.98
C GLN A 359 8.10 -22.96 -35.27
N GLN A 360 6.95 -23.50 -34.90
CA GLN A 360 6.77 -24.76 -34.17
C GLN A 360 6.07 -25.79 -35.08
N PRO A 361 6.36 -27.11 -35.00
CA PRO A 361 5.81 -28.10 -35.92
C PRO A 361 4.30 -28.36 -35.73
N ASP A 362 3.64 -28.77 -36.81
CA ASP A 362 2.20 -28.93 -36.94
C ASP A 362 1.70 -30.24 -36.33
N TYR A 363 1.27 -30.17 -35.07
CA TYR A 363 0.44 -31.19 -34.40
C TYR A 363 -1.03 -30.74 -34.48
N PRO A 364 -2.03 -31.66 -34.44
CA PRO A 364 -3.42 -31.27 -34.28
C PRO A 364 -3.53 -30.36 -33.06
N ARG A 365 -3.81 -29.07 -33.33
CA ARG A 365 -3.77 -28.05 -32.30
C ARG A 365 -5.02 -28.21 -31.44
N TYR A 366 -4.84 -28.70 -30.23
CA TYR A 366 -5.85 -28.60 -29.19
C TYR A 366 -5.60 -27.31 -28.44
N SER A 367 -6.62 -26.46 -28.36
CA SER A 367 -6.59 -25.27 -27.53
C SER A 367 -7.38 -25.53 -26.27
N GLU A 368 -6.72 -25.35 -25.14
CA GLU A 368 -7.37 -25.41 -23.83
C GLU A 368 -7.76 -24.00 -23.42
N ILE A 369 -9.05 -23.78 -23.20
CA ILE A 369 -9.56 -22.55 -22.59
C ILE A 369 -10.05 -22.93 -21.21
N SER A 370 -9.33 -22.53 -20.18
CA SER A 370 -9.69 -22.82 -18.80
C SER A 370 -10.07 -21.58 -18.02
N VAL A 371 -11.14 -21.69 -17.25
CA VAL A 371 -11.69 -20.62 -16.44
C VAL A 371 -11.68 -21.07 -15.00
N VAL A 372 -11.01 -20.29 -14.15
CA VAL A 372 -10.96 -20.53 -12.71
C VAL A 372 -11.96 -19.61 -12.03
N THR A 373 -12.99 -20.19 -11.41
CA THR A 373 -13.97 -19.47 -10.59
C THR A 373 -13.71 -19.72 -9.11
N ASN A 374 -13.82 -18.69 -8.28
CA ASN A 374 -13.69 -18.82 -6.82
C ASN A 374 -14.96 -19.43 -6.19
N THR A 375 -14.94 -19.78 -4.89
CA THR A 375 -16.14 -20.28 -4.15
C THR A 375 -17.40 -19.41 -4.27
N ASP A 376 -17.23 -18.12 -4.56
CA ASP A 376 -18.30 -17.13 -4.64
C ASP A 376 -18.82 -16.92 -6.09
N GLN A 377 -18.33 -17.69 -7.06
CA GLN A 377 -18.64 -17.58 -8.50
C GLN A 377 -18.88 -18.98 -9.11
N HIS A 378 -19.79 -19.07 -10.08
CA HIS A 378 -20.01 -20.28 -10.86
C HIS A 378 -19.99 -19.96 -12.36
N ALA A 379 -19.22 -20.72 -13.14
CA ALA A 379 -19.23 -20.63 -14.59
C ALA A 379 -20.41 -21.44 -15.14
N ARG A 380 -21.43 -20.77 -15.66
CA ARG A 380 -22.52 -21.40 -16.40
C ARG A 380 -22.11 -21.58 -17.85
N THR A 381 -21.99 -22.84 -18.30
CA THR A 381 -21.60 -23.19 -19.66
C THR A 381 -22.78 -23.06 -20.62
N HIS A 382 -22.57 -22.46 -21.79
CA HIS A 382 -23.60 -22.27 -22.83
C HIS A 382 -23.41 -23.21 -24.05
N VAL A 383 -22.41 -24.08 -24.00
CA VAL A 383 -21.94 -24.92 -25.12
C VAL A 383 -21.82 -26.38 -24.68
N HIS A 384 -21.97 -27.30 -25.62
CA HIS A 384 -21.92 -28.74 -25.39
C HIS A 384 -20.77 -29.42 -26.15
N VAL A 385 -20.38 -30.61 -25.70
CA VAL A 385 -19.38 -31.44 -26.38
C VAL A 385 -19.92 -31.84 -27.75
N GLY A 386 -19.17 -31.54 -28.81
CA GLY A 386 -19.58 -31.75 -30.21
C GLY A 386 -19.97 -30.48 -30.96
N ASP A 387 -20.17 -29.36 -30.28
CA ASP A 387 -20.53 -28.09 -30.93
C ASP A 387 -19.33 -27.50 -31.69
N SER A 388 -19.61 -26.96 -32.89
CA SER A 388 -18.65 -26.19 -33.68
C SER A 388 -18.72 -24.73 -33.26
N ILE A 389 -17.58 -24.14 -32.89
CA ILE A 389 -17.51 -22.82 -32.27
C ILE A 389 -16.56 -21.93 -33.05
N ALA A 390 -17.00 -20.70 -33.33
CA ALA A 390 -16.19 -19.69 -33.98
C ALA A 390 -15.44 -18.80 -32.97
N ARG A 391 -14.31 -18.23 -33.39
CA ARG A 391 -13.55 -17.25 -32.62
C ARG A 391 -14.44 -16.04 -32.29
N GLY A 392 -14.57 -15.75 -30.99
CA GLY A 392 -15.42 -14.70 -30.44
C GLY A 392 -16.79 -15.17 -29.95
N GLU A 393 -17.15 -16.43 -30.13
CA GLU A 393 -18.43 -16.99 -29.68
C GLU A 393 -18.41 -17.33 -28.17
N GLN A 394 -19.55 -17.23 -27.49
CA GLN A 394 -19.63 -17.34 -26.03
C GLN A 394 -19.59 -18.80 -25.56
N LEU A 395 -18.63 -19.15 -24.71
CA LEU A 395 -18.45 -20.47 -24.11
C LEU A 395 -19.17 -20.59 -22.76
N ALA A 396 -19.00 -19.59 -21.89
CA ALA A 396 -19.58 -19.59 -20.55
C ALA A 396 -19.74 -18.19 -19.98
N VAL A 397 -20.63 -18.04 -19.00
CA VAL A 397 -20.82 -16.80 -18.24
C VAL A 397 -20.51 -17.07 -16.77
N ILE A 398 -19.71 -16.21 -16.16
CA ILE A 398 -19.40 -16.27 -14.73
C ILE A 398 -20.52 -15.56 -13.96
N GLU A 399 -21.37 -16.33 -13.28
CA GLU A 399 -22.42 -15.81 -12.41
C GLU A 399 -21.95 -15.78 -10.95
N LEU A 400 -22.33 -14.73 -10.21
CA LEU A 400 -22.08 -14.62 -8.77
C LEU A 400 -23.02 -15.53 -7.98
N SER A 401 -22.48 -16.26 -6.99
CA SER A 401 -23.25 -17.25 -6.22
C SER A 401 -24.40 -16.61 -5.43
N ALA A 402 -25.56 -17.29 -5.39
CA ALA A 402 -26.72 -16.85 -4.61
C ALA A 402 -26.40 -16.63 -3.12
N ALA A 403 -25.39 -17.35 -2.60
CA ALA A 403 -24.90 -17.22 -1.23
C ALA A 403 -24.27 -15.84 -0.93
N LEU A 404 -23.58 -15.23 -1.91
CA LEU A 404 -22.98 -13.90 -1.70
C LEU A 404 -24.06 -12.80 -1.63
N LYS A 405 -25.08 -12.88 -2.48
CA LYS A 405 -26.23 -11.97 -2.45
C LYS A 405 -26.99 -12.06 -1.11
N ALA A 406 -27.22 -13.28 -0.62
CA ALA A 406 -27.85 -13.51 0.69
C ALA A 406 -27.02 -12.93 1.86
N LYS A 407 -25.68 -13.01 1.80
CA LYS A 407 -24.79 -12.40 2.82
C LYS A 407 -24.87 -10.88 2.83
N VAL A 408 -24.96 -10.25 1.66
CA VAL A 408 -25.12 -8.78 1.56
C VAL A 408 -26.46 -8.35 2.14
N GLU A 409 -27.55 -9.03 1.77
CA GLU A 409 -28.88 -8.74 2.30
C GLU A 409 -28.93 -8.91 3.83
N HIS A 410 -28.30 -9.96 4.36
CA HIS A 410 -28.19 -10.17 5.80
C HIS A 410 -27.43 -9.03 6.51
N ASN A 411 -26.31 -8.58 5.95
CA ASN A 411 -25.54 -7.48 6.53
C ASN A 411 -26.29 -6.13 6.44
N GLN A 412 -27.07 -5.89 5.39
CA GLN A 412 -27.94 -4.70 5.31
C GLN A 412 -29.01 -4.73 6.41
N LYS A 413 -29.68 -5.88 6.60
CA LYS A 413 -30.67 -6.07 7.68
C LYS A 413 -30.06 -5.85 9.07
N LYS A 414 -28.82 -6.31 9.28
CA LYS A 414 -28.08 -6.13 10.54
C LYS A 414 -27.77 -4.66 10.86
N ILE A 415 -27.36 -3.87 9.87
CA ILE A 415 -27.13 -2.43 10.04
C ILE A 415 -28.43 -1.72 10.44
N PHE A 416 -29.53 -2.05 9.76
CA PHE A 416 -30.84 -1.47 10.07
C PHE A 416 -31.33 -1.85 11.48
N ALA A 417 -31.15 -3.11 11.88
CA ALA A 417 -31.50 -3.57 13.23
C ALA A 417 -30.70 -2.85 14.34
N LEU A 418 -29.39 -2.60 14.11
CA LEU A 418 -28.55 -1.86 15.05
C LEU A 418 -28.99 -0.40 15.21
N ALA A 419 -29.51 0.23 14.14
CA ALA A 419 -30.03 1.59 14.21
C ALA A 419 -31.31 1.66 15.05
N ILE A 420 -32.23 0.71 14.88
CA ILE A 420 -33.45 0.62 15.68
C ILE A 420 -33.13 0.36 17.16
N GLU A 421 -32.20 -0.55 17.44
CA GLU A 421 -31.81 -0.87 18.82
C GLU A 421 -31.16 0.34 19.53
N LEU A 422 -30.38 1.14 18.79
CA LEU A 422 -29.80 2.38 19.31
C LEU A 422 -30.89 3.39 19.66
N ASP A 423 -31.86 3.59 18.77
CA ASP A 423 -32.96 4.55 18.96
C ASP A 423 -33.79 4.21 20.21
N GLN A 424 -34.14 2.93 20.38
CA GLN A 424 -34.82 2.43 21.58
C GLN A 424 -34.03 2.70 22.86
N LYS A 425 -32.72 2.38 22.87
CA LYS A 425 -31.88 2.59 24.05
C LYS A 425 -31.64 4.05 24.38
N ILE A 426 -31.56 4.91 23.36
CA ILE A 426 -31.47 6.36 23.55
C ILE A 426 -32.78 6.87 24.17
N SER A 427 -33.93 6.46 23.64
CA SER A 427 -35.25 6.82 24.20
C SER A 427 -35.38 6.44 25.68
N ASP A 428 -35.04 5.20 26.05
CA ASP A 428 -35.07 4.73 27.45
C ASP A 428 -34.12 5.53 28.35
N LEU A 429 -32.99 5.97 27.82
CA LEU A 429 -31.99 6.74 28.55
C LEU A 429 -32.45 8.18 28.76
N TRP A 430 -33.08 8.80 27.76
CA TRP A 430 -33.69 10.13 27.89
C TRP A 430 -34.81 10.15 28.92
N GLU A 431 -35.63 9.10 28.99
CA GLU A 431 -36.66 8.98 30.04
C GLU A 431 -36.03 8.97 31.45
N LYS A 432 -34.90 8.27 31.62
CA LYS A 432 -34.15 8.23 32.89
C LYS A 432 -33.51 9.57 33.23
N ILE A 433 -32.91 10.25 32.25
CA ILE A 433 -32.34 11.60 32.43
C ILE A 433 -33.45 12.55 32.87
N TYR A 434 -34.56 12.59 32.13
CA TYR A 434 -35.67 13.49 32.41
C TYR A 434 -36.23 13.29 33.83
N LYS A 435 -36.47 12.04 34.24
CA LYS A 435 -36.91 11.73 35.62
C LYS A 435 -35.91 12.22 36.67
N LYS A 436 -34.60 12.11 36.42
CA LYS A 436 -33.56 12.55 37.34
C LYS A 436 -33.36 14.06 37.35
N GLU A 437 -33.56 14.75 36.24
CA GLU A 437 -33.53 16.22 36.18
C GLU A 437 -34.68 16.84 36.99
N ILE A 438 -35.87 16.23 36.98
CA ILE A 438 -36.98 16.66 37.85
C ILE A 438 -36.57 16.54 39.33
N VAL A 439 -35.97 15.41 39.72
CA VAL A 439 -35.49 15.22 41.12
C VAL A 439 -34.39 16.23 41.46
N LEU A 440 -33.48 16.52 40.53
CA LEU A 440 -32.44 17.52 40.71
C LEU A 440 -33.02 18.92 40.93
N ALA A 441 -34.06 19.29 40.17
CA ALA A 441 -34.75 20.56 40.34
C ALA A 441 -35.41 20.63 41.72
N GLN A 442 -36.07 19.57 42.18
CA GLN A 442 -36.65 19.48 43.52
C GLN A 442 -35.59 19.63 44.62
N ASP A 443 -34.47 18.90 44.51
CA ASP A 443 -33.37 18.96 45.47
C ASP A 443 -32.70 20.36 45.48
N SER A 444 -32.66 21.06 44.35
CA SER A 444 -32.13 22.43 44.27
C SER A 444 -33.00 23.42 45.04
N VAL A 445 -34.33 23.31 44.91
CA VAL A 445 -35.29 24.13 45.65
C VAL A 445 -35.21 23.82 47.15
N GLU A 446 -35.11 22.54 47.51
CA GLU A 446 -34.92 22.12 48.91
C GLU A 446 -33.63 22.71 49.50
N TYR A 447 -32.52 22.65 48.75
CA TYR A 447 -31.23 23.21 49.19
C TYR A 447 -31.29 24.73 49.38
N GLU A 448 -31.85 25.49 48.42
CA GLU A 448 -32.00 26.95 48.52
C GLU A 448 -32.92 27.36 49.68
N SER A 449 -33.99 26.60 49.93
CA SER A 449 -34.87 26.79 51.07
C SER A 449 -34.12 26.60 52.40
N GLN A 450 -33.34 25.51 52.53
CA GLN A 450 -32.52 25.27 53.72
C GLN A 450 -31.40 26.31 53.89
N LEU A 451 -30.81 26.80 52.79
CA LEU A 451 -29.81 27.86 52.81
C LEU A 451 -30.40 29.17 53.33
N THR A 452 -31.60 29.51 52.89
CA THR A 452 -32.33 30.70 53.33
C THR A 452 -32.74 30.58 54.80
N ALA A 453 -33.26 29.41 55.21
CA ALA A 453 -33.60 29.15 56.61
C ALA A 453 -32.37 29.21 57.53
N PHE A 454 -31.20 28.74 57.07
CA PHE A 454 -29.95 28.83 57.81
C PHE A 454 -29.48 30.30 57.95
N LYS A 455 -29.52 31.09 56.87
CA LYS A 455 -29.18 32.52 56.88
C LYS A 455 -30.06 33.33 57.85
N ASN A 456 -31.33 32.96 57.96
CA ASN A 456 -32.29 33.59 58.86
C ASN A 456 -32.30 32.99 60.28
N HIS A 457 -31.31 32.15 60.63
CA HIS A 457 -31.17 31.48 61.94
C HIS A 457 -32.32 30.52 62.32
N TYR A 458 -33.11 30.05 61.37
CA TYR A 458 -34.20 29.08 61.57
C TYR A 458 -33.78 27.61 61.34
N ALA A 459 -32.57 27.34 60.83
CA ALA A 459 -32.06 25.99 60.58
C ALA A 459 -30.62 25.79 61.04
N ASN A 460 -30.25 24.55 61.40
CA ASN A 460 -28.92 24.19 61.87
C ASN A 460 -28.02 23.67 60.73
N LEU A 461 -26.70 23.86 60.86
CA LEU A 461 -25.69 23.49 59.85
C LEU A 461 -25.78 22.03 59.36
N ARG A 462 -26.17 21.09 60.23
CA ARG A 462 -26.36 19.68 59.86
C ARG A 462 -27.44 19.49 58.78
N LYS A 463 -28.57 20.20 58.88
CA LYS A 463 -29.66 20.11 57.89
C LYS A 463 -29.25 20.70 56.55
N LEU A 464 -28.55 21.82 56.56
CA LEU A 464 -28.00 22.44 55.34
C LEU A 464 -27.00 21.51 54.63
N ASN A 465 -26.10 20.90 55.38
CA ASN A 465 -25.12 19.97 54.81
C ASN A 465 -25.77 18.70 54.24
N ALA A 466 -26.81 18.18 54.88
CA ALA A 466 -27.57 17.04 54.35
C ALA A 466 -28.27 17.38 53.02
N ALA A 467 -28.94 18.53 52.93
CA ALA A 467 -29.56 19.00 51.69
C ALA A 467 -28.53 19.25 50.58
N ARG A 468 -27.38 19.85 50.93
CA ARG A 468 -26.27 20.06 49.99
C ARG A 468 -25.73 18.75 49.43
N GLN A 469 -25.51 17.77 50.31
CA GLN A 469 -24.99 16.46 49.90
C GLN A 469 -25.97 15.73 48.99
N LYS A 470 -27.27 15.79 49.30
CA LYS A 470 -28.35 15.24 48.47
C LYS A 470 -28.33 15.85 47.06
N PHE A 471 -28.34 17.19 46.97
CA PHE A 471 -28.25 17.93 45.70
C PHE A 471 -27.01 17.57 44.87
N GLU A 472 -25.82 17.56 45.48
CA GLU A 472 -24.58 17.23 44.77
C GLU A 472 -24.52 15.75 44.31
N THR A 473 -25.17 14.85 45.05
CA THR A 473 -25.29 13.44 44.66
C THR A 473 -26.17 13.30 43.42
N THR A 474 -27.37 13.86 43.45
CA THR A 474 -28.31 13.86 42.31
C THR A 474 -27.69 14.52 41.08
N LYS A 475 -26.97 15.63 41.26
CA LYS A 475 -26.24 16.33 40.19
C LYS A 475 -25.17 15.44 39.53
N ARG A 476 -24.43 14.66 40.34
CA ARG A 476 -23.43 13.72 39.84
C ARG A 476 -24.07 12.56 39.07
N GLU A 477 -25.22 12.06 39.53
CA GLU A 477 -25.97 11.01 38.84
C GLU A 477 -26.45 11.46 37.45
N VAL A 478 -27.03 12.67 37.34
CA VAL A 478 -27.46 13.24 36.04
C VAL A 478 -26.26 13.35 35.09
N LYS A 479 -25.11 13.87 35.58
CA LYS A 479 -23.89 13.97 34.78
C LYS A 479 -23.40 12.60 34.27
N ASN A 480 -23.49 11.56 35.11
CA ASN A 480 -23.10 10.20 34.73
C ASN A 480 -24.06 9.61 33.68
N LEU A 481 -25.36 9.88 33.78
CA LEU A 481 -26.34 9.45 32.78
C LEU A 481 -26.10 10.11 31.42
N ILE A 482 -25.84 11.42 31.40
CA ILE A 482 -25.48 12.16 30.16
C ILE A 482 -24.17 11.59 29.56
N ALA A 483 -23.17 11.29 30.39
CA ALA A 483 -21.94 10.67 29.91
C ALA A 483 -22.16 9.27 29.32
N SER A 484 -23.11 8.50 29.88
CA SER A 484 -23.47 7.18 29.36
C SER A 484 -24.12 7.24 27.97
N GLU A 485 -24.81 8.32 27.63
CA GLU A 485 -25.38 8.55 26.29
C GLU A 485 -24.30 8.59 25.21
N ASN A 486 -23.24 9.38 25.43
CA ASN A 486 -22.12 9.49 24.49
C ASN A 486 -21.39 8.16 24.32
N THR A 487 -21.23 7.42 25.42
CA THR A 487 -20.61 6.09 25.40
C THR A 487 -21.45 5.10 24.60
N LEU A 488 -22.78 5.13 24.78
CA LEU A 488 -23.72 4.27 24.07
C LEU A 488 -23.73 4.59 22.57
N LYS A 489 -23.80 5.87 22.18
CA LYS A 489 -23.68 6.30 20.77
C LYS A 489 -22.38 5.83 20.13
N CYS A 490 -21.24 6.02 20.78
CA CYS A 490 -19.93 5.59 20.25
C CYS A 490 -19.85 4.07 20.03
N ASN A 491 -20.38 3.28 20.97
CA ASN A 491 -20.39 1.82 20.86
C ASN A 491 -21.22 1.34 19.67
N TYR A 492 -22.41 1.91 19.43
CA TYR A 492 -23.26 1.54 18.31
C TYR A 492 -22.74 2.06 16.96
N LEU A 493 -22.16 3.26 16.93
CA LEU A 493 -21.47 3.78 15.74
C LEU A 493 -20.33 2.84 15.33
N THR A 494 -19.52 2.38 16.28
CA THR A 494 -18.43 1.43 16.00
C THR A 494 -18.95 0.08 15.47
N LYS A 495 -20.05 -0.43 16.03
CA LYS A 495 -20.69 -1.67 15.54
C LYS A 495 -21.27 -1.50 14.13
N SER A 496 -21.91 -0.37 13.87
CA SER A 496 -22.49 -0.03 12.57
C SER A 496 -21.40 0.13 11.50
N ASP A 497 -20.32 0.84 11.81
CA ASP A 497 -19.20 1.08 10.90
C ASP A 497 -18.47 -0.23 10.52
N ARG A 498 -18.29 -1.14 11.47
CA ARG A 498 -17.78 -2.50 11.19
C ARG A 498 -18.68 -3.26 10.22
N ALA A 499 -19.99 -3.23 10.45
CA ALA A 499 -20.95 -3.89 9.57
C ALA A 499 -21.02 -3.23 8.18
N ALA A 500 -20.92 -1.91 8.10
CA ALA A 500 -20.87 -1.15 6.85
C ALA A 500 -19.60 -1.45 6.05
N THR A 501 -18.44 -1.50 6.70
CA THR A 501 -17.16 -1.87 6.08
C THR A 501 -17.20 -3.28 5.50
N GLU A 502 -17.80 -4.23 6.24
CA GLU A 502 -18.01 -5.60 5.75
C GLU A 502 -18.95 -5.63 4.54
N ASN A 503 -20.02 -4.82 4.57
CA ASN A 503 -20.95 -4.69 3.46
C ASN A 503 -20.28 -4.13 2.20
N VAL A 504 -19.47 -3.07 2.34
CA VAL A 504 -18.68 -2.50 1.24
C VAL A 504 -17.72 -3.55 0.66
N ARG A 505 -17.07 -4.36 1.51
CA ARG A 505 -16.20 -5.46 1.04
C ARG A 505 -16.96 -6.52 0.27
N LEU A 506 -18.18 -6.87 0.70
CA LEU A 506 -19.03 -7.83 -0.01
C LEU A 506 -19.60 -7.24 -1.32
N LEU A 507 -19.96 -5.96 -1.34
CA LEU A 507 -20.39 -5.23 -2.54
C LEU A 507 -19.26 -5.06 -3.56
N ALA A 508 -18.02 -4.87 -3.10
CA ALA A 508 -16.85 -4.85 -3.96
C ALA A 508 -16.63 -6.19 -4.67
N LYS A 509 -16.99 -7.31 -4.03
CA LYS A 509 -17.02 -8.64 -4.67
C LYS A 509 -18.19 -8.80 -5.66
N LEU A 510 -19.27 -8.04 -5.51
CA LEU A 510 -20.44 -8.06 -6.41
C LEU A 510 -20.29 -7.11 -7.61
N ARG A 511 -19.35 -6.15 -7.59
CA ARG A 511 -19.11 -5.32 -8.77
C ARG A 511 -18.68 -6.23 -9.92
N PRO A 512 -19.34 -6.15 -11.09
CA PRO A 512 -18.87 -6.88 -12.25
C PRO A 512 -17.45 -6.40 -12.55
N VAL A 513 -16.50 -7.33 -12.57
CA VAL A 513 -15.35 -7.23 -13.46
C VAL A 513 -15.95 -6.91 -14.83
N GLY A 514 -15.40 -5.92 -15.55
CA GLY A 514 -16.06 -5.26 -16.69
C GLY A 514 -16.81 -6.22 -17.61
N TYR A 515 -17.86 -5.73 -18.30
CA TYR A 515 -18.78 -6.52 -19.13
C TYR A 515 -18.10 -7.51 -20.12
N SER A 516 -16.81 -7.33 -20.42
CA SER A 516 -15.94 -8.21 -21.21
C SER A 516 -15.38 -9.45 -20.48
N ASP A 517 -15.27 -9.42 -19.15
CA ASP A 517 -14.55 -10.43 -18.34
C ASP A 517 -15.50 -11.44 -17.67
N SER A 518 -16.81 -11.15 -17.64
CA SER A 518 -17.84 -12.09 -17.16
C SER A 518 -18.28 -13.10 -18.22
N VAL A 519 -17.98 -12.84 -19.50
CA VAL A 519 -18.34 -13.70 -20.62
C VAL A 519 -17.07 -14.27 -21.22
N ILE A 520 -16.95 -15.59 -21.22
CA ILE A 520 -15.79 -16.31 -21.74
C ILE A 520 -16.06 -16.55 -23.21
N HIS A 521 -15.27 -15.93 -24.08
CA HIS A 521 -15.36 -16.12 -25.52
C HIS A 521 -14.31 -17.13 -26.01
N SER A 522 -14.64 -17.87 -27.07
CA SER A 522 -13.67 -18.74 -27.73
C SER A 522 -12.59 -17.91 -28.40
N THR A 523 -11.32 -18.20 -28.14
CA THR A 523 -10.19 -17.54 -28.81
C THR A 523 -9.81 -18.20 -30.13
N VAL A 524 -10.46 -19.31 -30.48
CA VAL A 524 -10.12 -20.18 -31.61
C VAL A 524 -11.37 -20.72 -32.32
N ASP A 525 -11.21 -21.07 -33.60
CA ASP A 525 -12.22 -21.80 -34.36
C ASP A 525 -11.99 -23.31 -34.19
N GLY A 526 -13.03 -24.07 -33.85
CA GLY A 526 -12.87 -25.51 -33.65
C GLY A 526 -14.10 -26.22 -33.14
N VAL A 527 -13.95 -27.49 -32.79
CA VAL A 527 -15.01 -28.32 -32.20
C VAL A 527 -14.68 -28.62 -30.75
N ILE A 528 -15.64 -28.44 -29.83
CA ILE A 528 -15.46 -28.84 -28.43
C ILE A 528 -15.38 -30.36 -28.37
N THR A 529 -14.25 -30.87 -27.91
CA THR A 529 -14.03 -32.30 -27.72
C THR A 529 -14.28 -32.77 -26.29
N ASP A 530 -14.13 -31.89 -25.30
CA ASP A 530 -14.32 -32.23 -23.89
C ASP A 530 -14.56 -30.97 -23.04
N ILE A 531 -15.35 -31.10 -21.96
CA ILE A 531 -15.58 -30.05 -20.95
C ILE A 531 -15.33 -30.68 -19.58
N ARG A 532 -14.28 -30.24 -18.90
CA ARG A 532 -13.87 -30.78 -17.59
C ARG A 532 -14.13 -29.78 -16.48
N HIS A 533 -14.69 -30.25 -15.37
CA HIS A 533 -14.81 -29.49 -14.13
C HIS A 533 -13.90 -30.11 -13.08
N THR A 534 -12.87 -29.38 -12.65
CA THR A 534 -11.90 -29.83 -11.64
C THR A 534 -11.91 -28.88 -10.44
N ALA A 535 -11.81 -29.43 -9.23
CA ALA A 535 -11.71 -28.64 -8.01
C ALA A 535 -10.24 -28.40 -7.67
N GLU A 536 -9.80 -27.14 -7.68
CA GLU A 536 -8.45 -26.72 -7.26
C GLU A 536 -8.56 -26.02 -5.89
N GLY A 537 -8.58 -26.81 -4.81
CA GLY A 537 -8.69 -26.28 -3.44
C GLY A 537 -10.04 -25.60 -3.17
N ARG A 538 -10.03 -24.26 -2.99
CA ARG A 538 -11.27 -23.45 -2.82
C ARG A 538 -11.85 -22.96 -4.16
N ASN A 539 -11.19 -23.22 -5.28
CA ASN A 539 -11.60 -22.75 -6.59
C ASN A 539 -12.11 -23.91 -7.45
N GLN A 540 -12.98 -23.60 -8.41
CA GLN A 540 -13.43 -24.53 -9.44
C GLN A 540 -12.84 -24.11 -10.78
N ARG A 541 -12.24 -25.04 -11.50
CA ARG A 541 -11.68 -24.82 -12.83
C ARG A 541 -12.54 -25.56 -13.86
N THR A 542 -13.14 -24.81 -14.77
CA THR A 542 -13.86 -25.33 -15.94
C THR A 542 -12.94 -25.21 -17.15
N THR A 543 -12.54 -26.34 -17.72
CA THR A 543 -11.66 -26.43 -18.88
C THR A 543 -12.45 -26.89 -20.11
N PHE A 544 -12.41 -26.08 -21.17
CA PHE A 544 -12.90 -26.44 -22.50
C PHE A 544 -11.73 -26.90 -23.37
N ILE A 545 -11.81 -28.12 -23.89
CA ILE A 545 -10.82 -28.66 -24.84
C ILE A 545 -11.40 -28.52 -26.24
N ILE A 546 -10.80 -27.65 -27.05
CA ILE A 546 -11.25 -27.37 -28.42
C ILE A 546 -10.22 -27.92 -29.40
N LYS A 547 -10.65 -28.80 -30.30
CA LYS A 547 -9.84 -29.22 -31.45
C LYS A 547 -9.93 -28.15 -32.52
N THR A 548 -8.86 -27.38 -32.71
CA THR A 548 -8.85 -26.30 -33.70
C THR A 548 -8.77 -26.87 -35.11
N ARG A 549 -9.49 -26.25 -36.05
CA ARG A 549 -9.43 -26.64 -37.47
C ARG A 549 -8.18 -26.13 -38.15
#